data_AF-A0A2H0WP61-F1
#
_entry.id   AF-A0A2H0WP61-F1
#
_cell.length_a   1.000
_cell.length_b   1.000
_cell.length_c   1.000
_cell.angle_alpha   90.00
_cell.angle_beta   90.00
_cell.angle_gamma   90.00
#
_symmetry.space_group_name_H-M   'P 1'
#
loop_
_entity.id
_entity.type
_entity.pdbx_description
1 polymer ?
#
loop_
_entity_poly.entity_id
_entity_poly.type
_entity_poly.pdbx_seq_one_letter_code
_entity_poly.pdbx_strand_id
1 'polypeptide(L)'
;IEIDYEFILLFKKLGQSPNKVNKEIKEESKLSNEEWRKYFTGHWNFAGCKQDKHIAMFPDELPRRLIKMFSFIDETVLDPFLGSGTTSRVARKLKRNSIGYEINKDFLPIIEDKIGKNKPSLFDQRDVIEVIYQNDKKENSNHLVKIGENNKTINNRIRHPEYWKTLKTQSF
;
A
#
# COMPACT_ATOMS: atom_id res chain seq x y z
N ILE A 1 27.46 5.52 18.05
CA ILE A 1 26.80 4.20 18.05
C ILE A 1 25.98 4.16 16.77
N GLU A 2 26.45 3.43 15.77
CA GLU A 2 25.67 3.18 14.55
C GLU A 2 24.68 2.07 14.91
N ILE A 3 23.39 2.35 14.74
CA ILE A 3 22.33 1.41 15.07
C ILE A 3 21.99 0.66 13.78
N ASP A 4 22.32 -0.64 13.74
CA ASP A 4 22.15 -1.49 12.55
C ASP A 4 20.78 -2.22 12.57
N TYR A 5 19.73 -1.52 13.00
CA TYR A 5 18.36 -2.03 13.01
C TYR A 5 17.33 -0.93 12.75
N GLU A 6 16.25 -1.31 12.08
CA GLU A 6 15.06 -0.48 11.86
C GLU A 6 13.85 -1.10 12.56
N PHE A 7 12.86 -0.26 12.90
CA PHE A 7 11.64 -0.69 13.58
C PHE A 7 10.46 -0.76 12.64
N ILE A 8 9.68 -1.84 12.74
CA ILE A 8 8.37 -1.95 12.12
C ILE A 8 7.32 -1.75 13.22
N LEU A 9 6.66 -0.60 13.20
CA LEU A 9 5.63 -0.28 14.17
C LEU A 9 4.27 -0.80 13.68
N LEU A 10 3.60 -1.60 14.51
CA LEU A 10 2.28 -2.17 14.21
C LEU A 10 1.19 -1.42 14.98
N PHE A 11 0.33 -0.72 14.24
CA PHE A 11 -0.84 -0.04 14.78
C PHE A 11 -2.11 -0.68 14.24
N LYS A 12 -3.05 -1.06 15.13
CA LYS A 12 -4.33 -1.64 14.76
C LYS A 12 -5.47 -0.71 15.18
N LYS A 13 -6.31 -0.33 14.23
CA LYS A 13 -7.57 0.35 14.52
C LYS A 13 -8.49 -0.61 15.29
N LEU A 14 -8.94 -0.20 16.47
CA LEU A 14 -9.87 -0.98 17.30
C LEU A 14 -11.28 -0.96 16.70
N GLY A 15 -12.08 -1.98 17.01
CA GLY A 15 -13.43 -2.19 16.50
C GLY A 15 -13.56 -3.37 15.56
N GLN A 16 -14.78 -3.59 15.04
CA GLN A 16 -15.03 -4.62 14.04
C GLN A 16 -14.59 -4.15 12.66
N SER A 17 -13.94 -5.03 11.91
CA SER A 17 -13.65 -4.74 10.50
C SER A 17 -14.99 -4.62 9.75
N PRO A 18 -15.22 -3.53 8.99
CA PRO A 18 -16.41 -3.41 8.17
C PRO A 18 -16.43 -4.43 7.01
N ASN A 19 -15.26 -4.97 6.65
CA ASN A 19 -15.10 -5.88 5.52
C ASN A 19 -15.40 -7.32 5.95
N LYS A 20 -16.53 -7.86 5.50
CA LYS A 20 -16.79 -9.30 5.53
C LYS A 20 -16.07 -9.97 4.37
N VAL A 21 -14.97 -10.65 4.66
CA VAL A 21 -14.20 -11.41 3.68
C VAL A 21 -14.82 -12.80 3.49
N ASN A 22 -15.06 -13.19 2.24
CA ASN A 22 -15.61 -14.50 1.89
C ASN A 22 -14.60 -15.64 2.21
N LYS A 23 -15.07 -16.90 2.16
CA LYS A 23 -14.21 -18.05 2.49
C LYS A 23 -13.11 -18.31 1.45
N GLU A 24 -13.41 -18.08 0.17
CA GLU A 24 -12.48 -18.29 -0.94
C GLU A 24 -11.27 -17.34 -0.86
N ILE A 25 -11.50 -16.05 -0.69
CA ILE A 25 -10.45 -15.04 -0.51
C ILE A 25 -9.61 -15.35 0.72
N LYS A 26 -10.23 -15.82 1.81
CA LYS A 26 -9.49 -16.25 3.01
C LYS A 26 -8.55 -17.41 2.70
N GLU A 27 -9.01 -18.40 1.93
CA GLU A 27 -8.19 -19.54 1.53
C GLU A 27 -7.02 -19.12 0.64
N GLU A 28 -7.30 -18.30 -0.38
CA GLU A 28 -6.27 -17.81 -1.30
C GLU A 28 -5.25 -16.87 -0.63
N SER A 29 -5.64 -16.23 0.48
CA SER A 29 -4.77 -15.34 1.24
C SER A 29 -3.98 -16.05 2.34
N LYS A 30 -4.18 -17.36 2.55
CA LYS A 30 -3.45 -18.08 3.60
C LYS A 30 -1.95 -18.07 3.35
N LEU A 31 -1.21 -17.89 4.44
CA LEU A 31 0.22 -18.15 4.48
C LEU A 31 0.46 -19.66 4.53
N SER A 32 1.50 -20.13 3.85
CA SER A 32 1.99 -21.49 4.09
C SER A 32 2.55 -21.60 5.52
N ASN A 33 2.68 -22.83 6.04
CA ASN A 33 3.28 -23.05 7.35
C ASN A 33 4.73 -22.54 7.44
N GLU A 34 5.47 -22.60 6.33
CA GLU A 34 6.83 -22.08 6.24
C GLU A 34 6.84 -20.55 6.29
N GLU A 35 5.97 -19.92 5.51
CA GLU A 35 5.83 -18.46 5.52
C GLU A 35 5.39 -17.94 6.88
N TRP A 36 4.43 -18.61 7.51
CA TRP A 36 3.95 -18.24 8.83
C TRP A 36 5.09 -18.26 9.86
N ARG A 37 5.88 -19.35 9.90
CA ARG A 37 7.06 -19.44 10.78
C ARG A 37 8.10 -18.38 10.49
N LYS A 38 8.33 -18.07 9.21
CA LYS A 38 9.31 -17.06 8.79
C LYS A 38 8.86 -15.63 9.09
N TYR A 39 7.56 -15.35 8.96
CA TYR A 39 7.03 -13.98 9.06
C TYR A 39 6.70 -13.62 10.52
N PHE A 40 6.19 -14.54 11.33
CA PHE A 40 5.85 -14.26 12.73
C PHE A 40 7.04 -14.32 13.71
N THR A 41 8.27 -14.12 13.23
CA THR A 41 9.45 -13.94 14.08
C THR A 41 9.59 -12.48 14.53
N GLY A 42 10.06 -12.26 15.76
CA GLY A 42 10.23 -10.91 16.31
C GLY A 42 11.35 -10.08 15.66
N HIS A 43 12.25 -10.73 14.91
CA HIS A 43 13.35 -10.08 14.21
C HIS A 43 13.42 -10.59 12.77
N TRP A 44 13.64 -9.68 11.83
CA TRP A 44 13.83 -9.99 10.42
C TRP A 44 15.16 -9.46 9.93
N ASN A 45 15.92 -10.33 9.26
CA ASN A 45 17.15 -9.96 8.59
C ASN A 45 16.85 -9.76 7.09
N PHE A 46 17.19 -8.59 6.59
CA PHE A 46 17.12 -8.27 5.17
C PHE A 46 18.51 -7.91 4.67
N ALA A 47 18.87 -8.41 3.49
CA ALA A 47 20.04 -7.89 2.80
C ALA A 47 19.74 -6.45 2.37
N GLY A 48 20.72 -5.56 2.53
CA GLY A 48 20.64 -4.21 1.97
C GLY A 48 20.40 -4.28 0.47
N CYS A 49 19.57 -3.39 -0.06
CA CYS A 49 19.38 -3.25 -1.50
C CYS A 49 20.24 -2.11 -2.03
N LYS A 50 20.82 -2.30 -3.23
CA LYS A 50 21.55 -1.24 -3.91
C LYS A 50 20.60 -0.07 -4.16
N GLN A 51 20.97 1.10 -3.67
CA GLN A 51 20.30 2.35 -3.99
C GLN A 51 20.64 2.70 -5.42
N ASP A 52 19.62 2.87 -6.27
CA ASP A 52 19.78 3.46 -7.60
C ASP A 52 19.19 4.87 -7.55
N LYS A 53 19.89 5.84 -8.13
CA LYS A 53 19.42 7.24 -8.31
C LYS A 53 18.94 7.95 -7.03
N HIS A 54 19.64 7.79 -5.90
CA HIS A 54 19.28 8.39 -4.59
C HIS A 54 17.91 7.97 -4.03
N ILE A 55 17.36 6.86 -4.53
CA ILE A 55 16.11 6.33 -4.02
C ILE A 55 16.45 5.36 -2.89
N ALA A 56 16.13 5.78 -1.66
CA ALA A 56 16.09 4.85 -0.53
C ALA A 56 14.89 3.91 -0.75
N MET A 57 15.17 2.73 -1.28
CA MET A 57 14.20 1.66 -1.39
C MET A 57 14.38 0.71 -0.21
N PHE A 58 13.30 0.21 0.36
CA PHE A 58 13.35 -1.04 1.10
C PHE A 58 13.31 -2.23 0.14
N PRO A 59 13.86 -3.40 0.52
CA PRO A 59 13.80 -4.60 -0.29
C PRO A 59 12.35 -5.06 -0.47
N ASP A 60 11.99 -5.58 -1.66
CA ASP A 60 10.64 -6.11 -1.97
C ASP A 60 10.14 -7.13 -0.93
N GLU A 61 11.07 -7.84 -0.29
CA GLU A 61 10.79 -8.81 0.75
C GLU A 61 10.07 -8.18 1.96
N LEU A 62 10.33 -6.92 2.28
CA LEU A 62 9.71 -6.23 3.41
C LEU A 62 8.20 -6.00 3.21
N PRO A 63 7.74 -5.24 2.19
CA PRO A 63 6.32 -5.00 1.97
C PRO A 63 5.57 -6.28 1.65
N ARG A 64 6.18 -7.27 0.96
CA ARG A 64 5.48 -8.52 0.63
C ARG A 64 5.15 -9.33 1.90
N ARG A 65 5.99 -9.32 2.95
CA ARG A 65 5.64 -9.93 4.24
C ARG A 65 4.44 -9.22 4.87
N LEU A 66 4.53 -7.90 5.01
CA LEU A 66 3.51 -7.09 5.66
C LEU A 66 2.16 -7.20 4.95
N ILE A 67 2.15 -7.12 3.62
CA ILE A 67 0.92 -7.24 2.81
C ILE A 67 0.30 -8.62 2.97
N LYS A 68 1.09 -9.70 2.91
CA LYS A 68 0.54 -11.06 3.10
C LYS A 68 0.05 -11.31 4.53
N MET A 69 0.66 -10.71 5.55
CA MET A 69 0.27 -10.88 6.95
C MET A 69 -1.01 -10.12 7.32
N PHE A 70 -1.21 -8.93 6.75
CA PHE A 70 -2.20 -7.96 7.24
C PHE A 70 -3.24 -7.55 6.20
N SER A 71 -3.30 -8.20 5.04
CA SER A 71 -4.34 -7.97 4.05
C SER A 71 -4.77 -9.26 3.36
N PHE A 72 -6.02 -9.29 2.91
CA PHE A 72 -6.55 -10.30 2.01
C PHE A 72 -6.37 -9.89 0.54
N ILE A 73 -6.49 -10.84 -0.38
CA ILE A 73 -6.63 -10.55 -1.82
C ILE A 73 -7.79 -9.57 -2.04
N ASP A 74 -7.64 -8.71 -3.05
CA ASP A 74 -8.56 -7.61 -3.41
C ASP A 74 -8.67 -6.47 -2.38
N GLU A 75 -8.10 -6.60 -1.18
CA GLU A 75 -8.01 -5.48 -0.24
C GLU A 75 -7.03 -4.41 -0.74
N THR A 76 -7.17 -3.20 -0.21
CA THR A 76 -6.38 -2.03 -0.61
C THR A 76 -5.26 -1.77 0.38
N VAL A 77 -4.03 -1.69 -0.15
CA VAL A 77 -2.84 -1.28 0.59
C VAL A 77 -2.61 0.22 0.39
N LEU A 78 -2.53 0.99 1.48
CA LEU A 78 -2.23 2.42 1.43
C LEU A 78 -0.76 2.67 1.76
N ASP A 79 -0.09 3.43 0.91
CA ASP A 79 1.25 3.96 1.14
C ASP A 79 1.25 5.50 1.05
N PRO A 80 1.27 6.23 2.18
CA PRO A 80 1.25 7.69 2.16
C PRO A 80 2.58 8.33 1.72
N PHE A 81 3.66 7.54 1.62
CA PHE A 81 4.99 8.00 1.23
C PHE A 81 5.55 7.07 0.15
N LEU A 82 4.84 7.03 -0.98
CA LEU A 82 5.00 6.02 -2.01
C LEU A 82 6.44 5.91 -2.55
N GLY A 83 7.16 7.04 -2.61
CA GLY A 83 8.53 7.11 -3.11
C GLY A 83 8.61 6.53 -4.52
N SER A 84 9.44 5.50 -4.71
CA SER A 84 9.58 4.84 -6.01
C SER A 84 8.49 3.82 -6.35
N GLY A 85 7.45 3.66 -5.53
CA GLY A 85 6.32 2.80 -5.84
C GLY A 85 6.49 1.32 -5.48
N THR A 86 7.48 0.97 -4.65
CA THR A 86 7.77 -0.43 -4.29
C THR A 86 6.57 -1.12 -3.63
N THR A 87 5.90 -0.47 -2.67
CA THR A 87 4.71 -1.02 -2.00
C THR A 87 3.60 -1.33 -2.99
N SER A 88 3.28 -0.40 -3.89
CA SER A 88 2.24 -0.56 -4.90
C SER A 88 2.56 -1.68 -5.89
N ARG A 89 3.81 -1.77 -6.37
CA ARG A 89 4.26 -2.88 -7.23
C ARG A 89 4.08 -4.23 -6.53
N VAL A 90 4.45 -4.31 -5.26
CA VAL A 90 4.38 -5.56 -4.50
C VAL A 90 2.93 -5.94 -4.19
N ALA A 91 2.08 -4.96 -3.84
CA ALA A 91 0.65 -5.17 -3.66
C ALA A 91 0.02 -5.75 -4.93
N ARG A 92 0.33 -5.16 -6.10
CA ARG A 92 -0.08 -5.67 -7.42
C ARG A 92 0.28 -7.13 -7.63
N LYS A 93 1.55 -7.49 -7.42
CA LYS A 93 2.05 -8.87 -7.56
C LYS A 93 1.33 -9.86 -6.63
N LEU A 94 0.83 -9.37 -5.50
CA LEU A 94 0.08 -10.15 -4.53
C LEU A 94 -1.44 -10.10 -4.75
N LYS A 95 -1.93 -9.55 -5.86
CA LYS A 95 -3.37 -9.37 -6.14
C LYS A 95 -4.08 -8.52 -5.08
N ARG A 96 -3.43 -7.46 -4.62
CA ARG A 96 -4.03 -6.41 -3.78
C ARG A 96 -4.11 -5.13 -4.59
N ASN A 97 -5.14 -4.34 -4.32
CA ASN A 97 -5.24 -2.97 -4.80
C ASN A 97 -4.24 -2.09 -4.02
N SER A 98 -3.86 -0.94 -4.57
CA SER A 98 -3.02 0.00 -3.84
C SER A 98 -3.35 1.46 -4.11
N ILE A 99 -3.20 2.26 -3.05
CA ILE A 99 -3.28 3.72 -3.13
C ILE A 99 -1.96 4.26 -2.60
N GLY A 100 -1.29 5.09 -3.39
CA GLY A 100 -0.03 5.71 -3.00
C GLY A 100 -0.13 7.23 -3.04
N TYR A 101 0.44 7.92 -2.06
CA TYR A 101 0.63 9.38 -2.12
C TYR A 101 2.10 9.71 -2.34
N GLU A 102 2.37 10.66 -3.23
CA GLU A 102 3.71 11.16 -3.49
C GLU A 102 3.67 12.69 -3.69
N ILE A 103 4.64 13.40 -3.13
CA ILE A 103 4.73 14.87 -3.24
C ILE A 103 5.66 15.28 -4.38
N ASN A 104 6.71 14.50 -4.61
CA ASN A 104 7.71 14.79 -5.62
C ASN A 104 7.31 14.18 -6.96
N LYS A 105 6.92 15.06 -7.90
CA LYS A 105 6.55 14.69 -9.26
C LYS A 105 7.68 14.03 -10.04
N ASP A 106 8.94 14.22 -9.67
CA ASP A 106 10.08 13.59 -10.36
C ASP A 106 10.06 12.05 -10.22
N PHE A 107 9.32 11.53 -9.24
CA PHE A 107 9.12 10.09 -9.08
C PHE A 107 8.08 9.51 -10.04
N LEU A 108 7.26 10.33 -10.72
CA LEU A 108 6.21 9.88 -11.65
C LEU A 108 6.73 8.84 -12.65
N PRO A 109 7.75 9.13 -13.48
CA PRO A 109 8.17 8.18 -14.51
C PRO A 109 8.67 6.86 -13.90
N ILE A 110 9.29 6.94 -12.72
CA ILE A 110 9.85 5.79 -12.00
C ILE A 110 8.75 4.91 -11.43
N ILE A 111 7.73 5.52 -10.82
CA ILE A 111 6.54 4.83 -10.29
C ILE A 111 5.80 4.14 -11.43
N GLU A 112 5.58 4.84 -12.55
CA GLU A 112 4.83 4.33 -13.69
C GLU A 112 5.54 3.16 -14.38
N ASP A 113 6.85 3.26 -14.57
CA ASP A 113 7.69 2.18 -15.10
C ASP A 113 7.67 0.97 -14.16
N LYS A 114 7.87 1.19 -12.85
CA LYS A 114 7.94 0.12 -11.86
C LYS A 114 6.59 -0.60 -11.68
N ILE A 115 5.49 0.15 -11.67
CA ILE A 115 4.14 -0.41 -11.54
C ILE A 115 3.69 -1.06 -12.86
N GLY A 116 4.27 -0.65 -14.00
CA GLY A 116 3.97 -1.23 -15.31
C GLY A 116 2.67 -0.67 -15.88
N LYS A 117 2.49 0.66 -15.84
CA LYS A 117 1.30 1.39 -16.34
C LYS A 117 0.96 1.06 -17.80
N ASN A 118 1.96 0.63 -18.59
CA ASN A 118 1.83 0.26 -20.01
C ASN A 118 1.71 -1.25 -20.27
N LYS A 119 1.49 -2.06 -19.24
CA LYS A 119 1.27 -3.50 -19.40
C LYS A 119 0.00 -3.89 -18.64
N PRO A 120 -1.11 -4.24 -19.34
CA PRO A 120 -2.16 -5.00 -18.68
C PRO A 120 -1.48 -6.21 -18.03
N SER A 121 -1.82 -6.47 -16.77
CA SER A 121 -1.36 -7.69 -16.14
C SER A 121 -1.84 -8.83 -17.05
N LEU A 122 -0.91 -9.67 -17.52
CA LEU A 122 -1.21 -10.78 -18.44
C LEU A 122 -2.26 -11.75 -17.87
N PHE A 123 -2.59 -11.62 -16.57
CA PHE A 123 -3.40 -12.57 -15.82
C PHE A 123 -4.52 -11.95 -14.97
N ASP A 124 -4.66 -10.62 -14.90
CA ASP A 124 -5.71 -9.97 -14.10
C ASP A 124 -5.93 -8.52 -14.56
N GLN A 125 -7.17 -8.17 -14.89
CA GLN A 125 -7.58 -6.83 -15.34
C GLN A 125 -8.29 -6.02 -14.24
N ARG A 126 -8.23 -6.49 -12.97
CA ARG A 126 -9.05 -5.99 -11.87
C ARG A 126 -8.28 -5.21 -10.80
N ASP A 127 -6.96 -5.19 -10.87
CA ASP A 127 -6.13 -4.50 -9.91
C ASP A 127 -6.21 -2.97 -10.09
N VAL A 128 -6.68 -2.29 -9.05
CA VAL A 128 -6.77 -0.83 -8.99
C VAL A 128 -5.54 -0.30 -8.29
N ILE A 129 -4.74 0.47 -9.03
CA ILE A 129 -3.58 1.18 -8.51
C ILE A 129 -3.77 2.66 -8.73
N GLU A 130 -3.98 3.39 -7.63
CA GLU A 130 -4.15 4.84 -7.64
C GLU A 130 -2.88 5.50 -7.08
N VAL A 131 -2.34 6.47 -7.81
CA VAL A 131 -1.23 7.31 -7.32
C VAL A 131 -1.70 8.76 -7.27
N ILE A 132 -1.69 9.33 -6.07
CA ILE A 132 -2.22 10.66 -5.78
C ILE A 132 -1.07 11.61 -5.47
N TYR A 133 -0.95 12.65 -6.28
CA TYR A 133 0.07 13.68 -6.07
C TYR A 133 -0.48 14.83 -5.24
N GLN A 134 0.25 15.20 -4.18
CA GLN A 134 -0.09 16.37 -3.37
C GLN A 134 0.71 17.57 -3.87
N ASN A 135 0.02 18.60 -4.35
CA ASN A 135 0.65 19.90 -4.61
C ASN A 135 0.62 20.74 -3.32
N ASP A 136 1.73 21.41 -2.98
CA ASP A 136 1.77 22.44 -1.93
C ASP A 136 0.87 23.65 -2.25
N LYS A 137 0.48 23.82 -3.52
CA LYS A 137 -0.43 24.85 -3.97
C LYS A 137 -1.86 24.31 -4.04
N LYS A 138 -2.83 25.15 -3.62
CA LYS A 138 -4.30 24.96 -3.63
C LYS A 138 -4.94 24.63 -5.01
N GLU A 139 -4.23 24.01 -5.93
CA GLU A 139 -4.77 23.51 -7.19
C GLU A 139 -4.93 21.99 -7.09
N ASN A 140 -6.17 21.58 -6.82
CA ASN A 140 -6.61 20.19 -6.88
C ASN A 140 -6.67 19.73 -8.35
N SER A 141 -5.52 19.46 -8.96
CA SER A 141 -5.46 18.65 -10.17
C SER A 141 -5.35 17.18 -9.75
N ASN A 142 -6.47 16.47 -9.62
CA ASN A 142 -6.46 15.02 -9.40
C ASN A 142 -5.97 14.36 -10.70
N HIS A 143 -4.73 13.88 -10.73
CA HIS A 143 -4.28 13.01 -11.82
C HIS A 143 -4.66 11.56 -11.46
N LEU A 144 -5.80 11.11 -11.96
CA LEU A 144 -6.27 9.74 -11.76
C LEU A 144 -5.61 8.82 -12.77
N VAL A 145 -4.72 7.95 -12.29
CA VAL A 145 -4.33 6.76 -13.04
C VAL A 145 -5.36 5.68 -12.70
N LYS A 146 -6.34 5.47 -13.57
CA LYS A 146 -7.26 4.32 -13.46
C LYS A 146 -6.79 3.23 -14.39
N ILE A 147 -6.50 2.05 -13.83
CA ILE A 147 -6.35 0.81 -14.57
C ILE A 147 -7.47 -0.09 -14.03
N GLY A 148 -8.45 -0.42 -14.88
CA GLY A 148 -9.65 -1.20 -14.51
C GLY A 148 -10.94 -0.38 -14.35
N GLU A 149 -12.00 -0.79 -15.04
CA GLU A 149 -13.37 -0.30 -14.83
C GLU A 149 -14.08 -1.22 -13.84
N ASN A 150 -14.27 -0.78 -12.60
CA ASN A 150 -15.53 -1.03 -11.89
C ASN A 150 -15.72 -0.20 -10.62
N ASN A 151 -16.99 0.14 -10.41
CA ASN A 151 -17.49 1.12 -9.46
C ASN A 151 -17.43 0.64 -8.01
N LYS A 152 -16.64 1.33 -7.18
CA LYS A 152 -16.94 1.77 -5.81
C LYS A 152 -15.71 2.54 -5.31
N THR A 153 -15.55 3.78 -5.80
CA THR A 153 -14.65 4.72 -5.15
C THR A 153 -15.17 4.91 -3.73
N ILE A 154 -14.41 4.45 -2.74
CA ILE A 154 -14.65 4.85 -1.36
C ILE A 154 -14.35 6.36 -1.33
N ASN A 155 -15.39 7.16 -1.56
CA ASN A 155 -15.36 8.62 -1.43
C ASN A 155 -15.27 9.04 0.05
N ASN A 156 -14.46 8.37 0.87
CA ASN A 156 -14.03 8.92 2.15
C ASN A 156 -12.78 9.76 1.90
N ARG A 157 -12.97 10.89 1.20
CA ARG A 157 -12.01 11.98 1.26
C ARG A 157 -11.98 12.45 2.71
N ILE A 158 -10.94 12.05 3.44
CA ILE A 158 -10.53 12.66 4.71
C ILE A 158 -9.98 14.06 4.39
N ARG A 159 -10.85 14.93 3.88
CA ARG A 159 -10.62 16.37 3.72
C ARG A 159 -11.87 17.17 4.10
N HIS A 160 -12.85 16.54 4.76
CA HIS A 160 -14.02 17.27 5.26
C HIS A 160 -13.76 17.71 6.71
N PRO A 161 -13.65 19.02 7.00
CA PRO A 161 -13.40 19.54 8.35
C PRO A 161 -14.42 19.05 9.39
N GLU A 162 -15.67 18.80 8.96
CA GLU A 162 -16.73 18.29 9.85
C GLU A 162 -16.43 16.90 10.43
N TYR A 163 -15.70 16.02 9.73
CA TYR A 163 -15.41 14.67 10.23
C TYR A 163 -14.48 14.70 11.46
N TRP A 164 -13.58 15.70 11.52
CA TRP A 164 -12.72 15.95 12.70
C TRP A 164 -13.51 16.49 13.90
N LYS A 165 -14.62 17.20 13.67
CA LYS A 165 -15.49 17.68 14.74
C LYS A 165 -16.25 16.53 15.40
N THR A 166 -16.71 15.56 14.61
CA THR A 166 -17.40 14.36 15.11
C THR A 166 -16.48 13.46 15.94
N LEU A 167 -15.21 13.35 15.57
CA LEU A 167 -14.22 12.57 16.34
C LEU A 167 -13.89 13.22 17.70
N LYS A 168 -13.89 14.55 17.79
CA LYS A 168 -13.66 15.26 19.07
C LYS A 168 -14.85 15.18 20.02
N THR A 169 -16.06 14.93 19.52
CA THR A 169 -17.26 14.80 20.36
C THR A 169 -17.49 13.37 20.87
N GLN A 170 -16.74 12.38 20.37
CA GLN A 170 -16.85 10.97 20.76
C GLN A 170 -15.67 10.46 21.62
N SER A 171 -14.76 11.34 22.05
CA SER A 171 -13.74 11.00 23.03
C SER A 171 -14.30 11.19 24.45
N PHE A 172 -14.47 10.07 25.16
CA PHE A 172 -14.51 10.02 26.63
C PHE A 172 -13.12 10.34 27.20
#